data_AF-A0A952FYY0-F1
#
_entry.id   AF-A0A952FYY0-F1
#
_cell.length_a   1.000
_cell.length_b   1.000
_cell.length_c   1.000
_cell.angle_alpha   90.00
_cell.angle_beta   90.00
_cell.angle_gamma   90.00
#
_symmetry.space_group_name_H-M   'P 1'
#
loop_
_entity.id
_entity.type
_entity.pdbx_description
1 polymer ?
#
loop_
_entity_poly.entity_id
_entity_poly.type
_entity_poly.pdbx_seq_one_letter_code
_entity_poly.pdbx_strand_id
1 'polypeptide(L)'
;AIFGLIALVLLWPRYAVTVKRLHDRGLPFQLALVHLLHFGVAICQTAYVFIELNAERPGNTQYWHLVLAILFYAILAGVLLLCLIPGNKGTNRYGRPPRGPQTQAADVF
;
A
#
# COMPACT_ATOMS: atom_id res chain seq x y z
N ALA A 1 -11.00 16.73 -2.88
CA ALA A 1 -9.69 17.36 -2.63
C ALA A 1 -9.04 16.88 -1.33
N ILE A 2 -9.67 17.04 -0.17
CA ILE A 2 -9.08 16.74 1.16
C ILE A 2 -8.57 15.30 1.28
N PHE A 3 -9.38 14.30 0.92
CA PHE A 3 -8.96 12.89 0.97
C PHE A 3 -7.75 12.56 0.10
N GLY A 4 -7.61 13.24 -1.05
CA GLY A 4 -6.45 13.09 -1.93
C GLY A 4 -5.17 13.64 -1.30
N LEU A 5 -5.25 14.78 -0.61
CA LEU A 5 -4.13 15.36 0.14
C LEU A 5 -3.73 14.47 1.31
N ILE A 6 -4.70 13.94 2.06
CA ILE A 6 -4.44 12.97 3.13
C ILE A 6 -3.76 11.73 2.55
N ALA A 7 -4.26 11.19 1.45
CA ALA A 7 -3.66 10.03 0.78
C ALA A 7 -2.22 10.30 0.31
N LEU A 8 -1.95 11.51 -0.20
CA LEU A 8 -0.61 11.93 -0.64
C LEU A 8 0.36 12.05 0.54
N VAL A 9 -0.04 12.71 1.63
CA VAL A 9 0.79 12.84 2.84
C VAL A 9 1.06 11.46 3.45
N LEU A 10 0.06 10.58 3.46
CA LEU A 10 0.19 9.22 3.99
C LEU A 10 0.88 8.25 3.02
N LEU A 11 1.17 8.64 1.78
CA LEU A 11 1.83 7.78 0.80
C LEU A 11 3.19 7.32 1.31
N TRP A 12 3.99 8.26 1.84
CA TRP A 12 5.33 7.96 2.35
C TRP A 12 5.31 7.08 3.61
N PRO A 13 4.55 7.41 4.68
CA PRO A 13 4.41 6.52 5.83
C PRO A 13 3.90 5.12 5.48
N ARG A 14 2.89 5.00 4.60
CA ARG A 14 2.37 3.69 4.15
C ARG A 14 3.43 2.87 3.44
N TYR A 15 4.20 3.51 2.56
CA TYR A 15 5.31 2.86 1.86
C TYR A 15 6.37 2.37 2.85
N ALA A 16 6.81 3.22 3.77
CA ALA A 16 7.85 2.88 4.76
C ALA A 16 7.45 1.69 5.65
N VAL A 17 6.21 1.67 6.15
CA VAL A 17 5.70 0.55 6.96
C VAL A 17 5.65 -0.75 6.14
N THR A 18 5.27 -0.66 4.87
CA THR A 18 5.19 -1.82 3.98
C THR A 18 6.56 -2.38 3.66
N VAL A 19 7.55 -1.52 3.38
CA VAL A 19 8.95 -1.95 3.22
C VAL A 19 9.42 -2.69 4.46
N LYS A 20 9.16 -2.14 5.66
CA LYS A 20 9.49 -2.84 6.91
C LYS A 20 8.82 -4.22 6.97
N ARG A 21 7.52 -4.31 6.70
CA ARG A 21 6.78 -5.59 6.71
C ARG A 21 7.28 -6.60 5.69
N LEU A 22 7.74 -6.15 4.52
CA LEU A 22 8.35 -7.01 3.52
C LEU A 22 9.72 -7.51 4.00
N HIS A 23 10.54 -6.62 4.57
CA HIS A 23 11.83 -6.99 5.15
C HIS A 23 11.69 -7.96 6.33
N ASP A 24 10.67 -7.79 7.18
CA ASP A 24 10.34 -8.73 8.26
C ASP A 24 10.08 -10.16 7.72
N ARG A 25 9.79 -10.32 6.42
CA ARG A 25 9.59 -11.61 5.74
C ARG A 25 10.74 -12.01 4.82
N GLY A 26 11.80 -11.21 4.74
CA GLY A 26 12.88 -11.41 3.76
C GLY A 26 12.45 -11.18 2.31
N LEU A 27 11.34 -10.47 2.08
CA LEU A 27 10.85 -10.11 0.76
C LEU A 27 11.52 -8.80 0.26
N PRO A 28 11.66 -8.62 -1.06
CA PRO A 28 12.26 -7.43 -1.64
C PRO A 28 11.39 -6.19 -1.42
N PHE A 29 12.03 -5.05 -1.14
CA PHE A 29 11.34 -3.77 -0.91
C PHE A 29 10.56 -3.28 -2.14
N GLN A 30 10.94 -3.69 -3.36
CA GLN A 30 10.28 -3.26 -4.59
C GLN A 30 8.79 -3.62 -4.62
N LEU A 31 8.36 -4.66 -3.91
CA LEU A 31 6.93 -4.99 -3.80
C LEU A 31 6.12 -3.87 -3.13
N ALA A 32 6.75 -3.01 -2.32
CA ALA A 32 6.10 -1.83 -1.75
C ALA A 32 5.78 -0.75 -2.81
N LEU A 33 6.37 -0.81 -4.01
CA LEU A 33 6.01 0.09 -5.13
C LEU A 33 4.56 -0.10 -5.58
N VAL A 34 3.90 -1.18 -5.15
CA VAL A 34 2.45 -1.37 -5.31
C VAL A 34 1.64 -0.20 -4.74
N HIS A 35 2.18 0.56 -3.77
CA HIS A 35 1.53 1.80 -3.28
C HIS A 35 1.50 2.92 -4.33
N LEU A 36 2.53 3.03 -5.17
CA LEU A 36 2.52 3.97 -6.30
C LEU A 36 1.47 3.55 -7.33
N LEU A 37 1.37 2.25 -7.62
CA LEU A 37 0.33 1.70 -8.48
C LEU A 37 -1.07 2.00 -7.89
N HIS A 38 -1.29 1.72 -6.62
CA HIS A 38 -2.55 2.01 -5.91
C HIS A 38 -2.91 3.50 -5.98
N PHE A 39 -1.93 4.39 -5.80
CA PHE A 39 -2.14 5.84 -5.90
C PHE A 39 -2.47 6.26 -7.34
N GLY A 40 -1.78 5.71 -8.34
CA GLY A 40 -2.07 5.93 -9.76
C GLY A 40 -3.47 5.48 -10.16
N VAL A 41 -3.90 4.29 -9.70
CA VAL A 41 -5.27 3.79 -9.93
C VAL A 41 -6.32 4.74 -9.33
N ALA A 42 -6.06 5.29 -8.15
CA ALA A 42 -6.95 6.28 -7.51
C ALA A 42 -7.06 7.58 -8.32
N ILE A 43 -5.93 8.06 -8.88
CA ILE A 43 -5.91 9.22 -9.78
C ILE A 43 -6.72 8.92 -11.04
N CYS A 44 -6.48 7.78 -11.70
CA CYS A 44 -7.21 7.40 -12.90
C CYS A 44 -8.72 7.29 -12.64
N GLN A 45 -9.14 6.66 -11.55
CA GLN A 45 -10.53 6.60 -11.12
C GLN A 45 -11.15 8.00 -10.96
N THR A 46 -10.46 8.90 -10.25
CA THR A 46 -10.95 10.26 -10.02
C THR A 46 -11.04 11.06 -11.31
N ALA A 47 -10.01 10.99 -12.15
CA ALA A 47 -9.96 11.68 -13.44
C ALA A 47 -11.08 11.18 -14.36
N TYR A 48 -11.33 9.88 -14.35
CA TYR A 48 -12.35 9.28 -15.17
C TYR A 48 -13.76 9.71 -14.73
N VAL A 49 -14.08 9.60 -13.43
CA VAL A 49 -15.37 10.09 -12.90
C VAL A 49 -15.56 11.57 -13.24
N PHE A 50 -14.49 12.38 -13.12
CA PHE A 50 -14.54 13.78 -13.50
C PHE A 50 -14.88 13.97 -14.98
N ILE A 51 -14.23 13.24 -15.90
CA ILE A 51 -14.53 13.33 -17.34
C ILE A 51 -15.97 12.93 -17.62
N GLU A 52 -16.45 11.83 -17.06
CA GLU A 52 -17.81 11.33 -17.29
C GLU A 52 -18.88 12.29 -16.77
N LEU A 53 -18.67 12.90 -15.59
CA LEU A 53 -19.57 13.92 -15.05
C LEU A 53 -19.64 15.20 -15.91
N ASN A 54 -18.62 15.48 -16.71
CA ASN A 54 -18.56 16.64 -17.59
C ASN A 54 -18.83 16.30 -19.06
N ALA A 55 -19.11 15.05 -19.39
CA ALA A 55 -19.38 14.63 -20.76
C ALA A 55 -20.83 14.97 -21.15
N GLU A 56 -21.01 15.62 -22.31
CA GLU A 56 -22.36 15.91 -22.86
C GLU A 56 -23.15 14.65 -23.21
N ARG A 57 -22.44 13.54 -23.43
CA ARG A 57 -23.03 12.22 -23.68
C ARG A 57 -22.31 11.18 -22.81
N PRO A 58 -23.04 10.39 -22.01
CA PRO A 58 -22.43 9.32 -21.24
C PRO A 58 -21.89 8.25 -22.20
N GLY A 59 -20.61 7.91 -22.05
CA GLY A 59 -19.99 6.78 -22.75
C GLY A 59 -20.35 5.45 -22.10
N ASN A 60 -20.17 4.32 -22.80
CA ASN A 60 -20.25 2.99 -22.16
C ASN A 60 -18.93 2.66 -21.47
N THR A 61 -18.86 3.14 -20.24
CA THR A 61 -17.65 3.48 -19.53
C THR A 61 -17.53 2.65 -18.23
N GLN A 62 -18.65 2.04 -17.84
CA GLN A 62 -18.85 1.27 -16.62
C GLN A 62 -17.84 0.13 -16.44
N TYR A 63 -17.46 -0.56 -17.52
CA TYR A 63 -16.52 -1.69 -17.42
C TYR A 63 -15.12 -1.24 -16.97
N TRP A 64 -14.63 -0.11 -17.46
CA TRP A 64 -13.32 0.43 -17.04
C TRP A 64 -13.33 0.86 -15.58
N HIS A 65 -14.42 1.48 -15.14
CA HIS A 65 -14.63 1.80 -13.74
C HIS A 65 -14.57 0.57 -12.84
N LEU A 66 -15.27 -0.50 -13.21
CA LEU A 66 -15.27 -1.75 -12.44
C LEU A 66 -13.87 -2.35 -12.37
N VAL A 67 -13.14 -2.40 -13.48
CA VAL A 67 -11.76 -2.93 -13.52
C VAL A 67 -10.84 -2.14 -12.58
N LEU A 68 -10.86 -0.80 -12.65
CA LEU A 68 -10.04 0.04 -11.80
C LEU A 68 -10.43 -0.07 -10.32
N ALA A 69 -11.73 -0.19 -10.01
CA ALA A 69 -12.22 -0.37 -8.65
C ALA A 69 -11.76 -1.71 -8.06
N ILE A 70 -11.88 -2.79 -8.82
CA ILE A 70 -11.39 -4.12 -8.41
C ILE A 70 -9.89 -4.07 -8.13
N LEU A 71 -9.11 -3.48 -9.03
CA LEU A 71 -7.66 -3.35 -8.85
C LEU A 71 -7.30 -2.54 -7.60
N PHE A 72 -8.00 -1.43 -7.35
CA PHE A 72 -7.82 -0.61 -6.15
C PHE A 72 -8.05 -1.42 -4.86
N TYR A 73 -9.21 -2.07 -4.75
CA TYR A 73 -9.56 -2.83 -3.55
C TYR A 73 -8.70 -4.09 -3.38
N ALA A 74 -8.30 -4.75 -4.47
CA ALA A 74 -7.41 -5.90 -4.42
C ALA A 74 -6.03 -5.53 -3.85
N ILE A 75 -5.45 -4.40 -4.29
CA ILE A 75 -4.17 -3.93 -3.75
C ILE A 75 -4.31 -3.54 -2.28
N LEU A 76 -5.38 -2.81 -1.94
CA LEU A 76 -5.64 -2.44 -0.55
C LEU A 76 -5.75 -3.68 0.35
N ALA A 77 -6.55 -4.67 -0.07
CA ALA A 77 -6.70 -5.93 0.65
C ALA A 77 -5.37 -6.68 0.79
N GLY A 78 -4.57 -6.77 -0.28
CA GLY A 78 -3.24 -7.41 -0.23
C GLY A 78 -2.29 -6.75 0.77
N VAL A 79 -2.26 -5.42 0.83
CA VAL A 79 -1.47 -4.67 1.81
C VAL A 79 -1.99 -4.91 3.24
N LEU A 80 -3.31 -4.88 3.44
CA LEU A 80 -3.89 -5.14 4.75
C LEU A 80 -3.58 -6.57 5.22
N LEU A 81 -3.70 -7.57 4.35
CA LEU A 81 -3.33 -8.94 4.63
C LEU A 81 -1.84 -9.06 5.01
N LEU A 82 -0.96 -8.36 4.28
CA LEU A 82 0.46 -8.30 4.61
C LEU A 82 0.71 -7.74 6.03
N CYS A 83 -0.14 -6.79 6.48
CA CYS A 83 -0.09 -6.24 7.83
C CYS A 83 -0.62 -7.19 8.90
N LEU A 84 -1.48 -8.15 8.55
CA LEU A 84 -2.04 -9.12 9.51
C LEU A 84 -1.17 -10.36 9.66
N ILE A 85 -0.45 -10.76 8.62
CA ILE A 85 0.46 -11.89 8.70
C ILE A 85 1.59 -11.52 9.71
N PRO A 86 2.13 -12.46 10.50
CA PRO A 86 3.31 -12.25 11.33
C PRO A 86 4.60 -12.19 10.50
N GLY A 87 5.64 -11.53 11.02
CA GLY A 87 6.98 -11.53 10.42
C GLY A 87 7.76 -12.81 10.75
N ASN A 88 8.81 -13.09 10.00
CA ASN A 88 9.71 -14.20 10.31
C ASN A 88 10.55 -13.85 11.55
N LYS A 89 10.54 -14.71 12.56
CA LYS A 89 11.35 -14.53 13.78
C LYS A 89 12.80 -14.92 13.48
N GLY A 90 13.75 -14.02 13.72
CA GLY A 90 15.17 -14.25 13.44
C GLY A 90 16.07 -13.11 13.90
N THR A 91 17.39 -13.34 13.88
CA THR A 91 18.37 -12.28 14.11
C THR A 91 18.25 -11.21 13.02
N ASN A 92 18.29 -9.93 13.39
CA ASN A 92 18.13 -8.84 12.43
C ASN A 92 19.21 -8.91 11.34
N ARG A 93 18.82 -9.27 10.11
CA ARG A 93 19.73 -9.36 8.95
C ARG A 93 20.33 -8.01 8.56
N TYR A 94 19.69 -6.91 8.95
CA TYR A 94 20.05 -5.54 8.54
C TYR A 94 20.90 -4.80 9.58
N GLY A 95 21.42 -5.51 10.60
CA GLY A 95 22.42 -4.96 11.53
C GLY A 95 22.01 -5.04 13.00
N ARG A 96 22.91 -4.60 13.88
CA ARG A 96 22.68 -4.62 15.33
C ARG A 96 21.58 -3.61 15.69
N PRO A 97 20.64 -3.95 16.59
CA PRO A 97 19.66 -2.98 17.06
C PRO A 97 20.37 -1.74 17.66
N PRO A 98 19.85 -0.52 17.44
CA PRO A 98 20.48 0.71 17.92
C PRO A 98 20.59 0.81 19.45
N ARG A 99 19.79 0.01 20.18
CA ARG A 99 19.82 -0.09 21.64
C ARG A 99 20.49 -1.40 22.08
N GLY A 100 21.81 -1.50 21.94
CA GLY A 100 22.64 -2.56 22.54
C GLY A 100 22.18 -4.01 22.28
N PRO A 101 22.80 -5.03 22.90
CA PRO A 101 22.24 -6.36 22.91
C PRO A 101 20.98 -6.34 23.76
N GLN A 102 19.81 -6.20 23.13
CA GLN A 102 18.56 -6.56 23.80
C GLN A 102 18.64 -8.06 24.04
N THR A 103 18.80 -8.45 25.30
CA THR A 103 18.45 -9.78 25.79
C THR A 103 17.18 -10.17 25.06
N GLN A 104 17.26 -11.28 24.32
CA GLN A 104 16.17 -11.85 23.54
C GLN A 104 14.92 -11.78 24.41
N ALA A 105 14.07 -10.78 24.19
CA ALA A 105 12.78 -10.72 24.85
C ALA A 105 11.99 -11.83 24.16
N ALA A 106 12.08 -13.02 24.75
CA ALA A 106 11.01 -13.98 24.67
C ALA A 106 9.72 -13.19 24.89
N ASP A 107 8.85 -13.25 23.90
CA ASP A 107 7.46 -12.82 24.00
C ASP A 107 7.23 -11.30 24.16
N VAL A 108 7.06 -10.62 23.02
CA VAL A 108 5.81 -9.89 22.79
C VAL A 108 5.48 -9.99 21.30
N PHE A 109 4.36 -10.68 21.01
CA PHE A 109 3.73 -10.98 19.71
C PHE A 109 4.13 -12.29 19.00
#